data_AF-A0A6L3C5M4-F1
#
_entry.id   AF-A0A6L3C5M4-F1
#
_cell.length_a   1.000
_cell.length_b   1.000
_cell.length_c   1.000
_cell.angle_alpha   90.00
_cell.angle_beta   90.00
_cell.angle_gamma   90.00
#
_symmetry.space_group_name_H-M   'P 1'
#
loop_
_entity.id
_entity.type
_entity.pdbx_description
1 polymer ?
#
loop_
_entity_poly.entity_id
_entity_poly.type
_entity_poly.pdbx_seq_one_letter_code
_entity_poly.pdbx_strand_id
1 'polypeptide(L)' 'MTQVIGMIEILDPTAEDVPEELGLSDSLPDLKGKVVGLLENRKYHADAFLGELKEVLLDEYDVSKV' A
#
# COMPACT_ATOMS: atom_id res chain seq x y z
N MET A 1 -46.29 -0.91 -23.22
CA MET A 1 -45.80 0.26 -22.48
C MET A 1 -44.79 -0.26 -21.45
N THR A 2 -43.50 -0.26 -21.77
CA THR A 2 -42.45 -0.78 -20.88
C THR A 2 -42.13 0.29 -19.84
N GLN A 3 -42.45 0.03 -18.57
CA GLN A 3 -42.10 0.94 -17.47
C GLN A 3 -40.60 0.89 -17.23
N VAL A 4 -39.95 2.04 -17.33
CA VAL A 4 -38.55 2.23 -16.93
C VAL A 4 -38.58 2.48 -15.42
N ILE A 5 -38.14 1.50 -14.64
CA ILE A 5 -37.98 1.67 -13.20
C ILE A 5 -36.71 2.48 -13.02
N GLY A 6 -36.85 3.78 -12.74
CA GLY A 6 -35.72 4.64 -12.40
C GLY A 6 -35.15 4.21 -11.05
N MET A 7 -33.84 3.99 -11.00
CA MET A 7 -33.15 3.69 -9.74
C MET A 7 -33.15 4.94 -8.87
N ILE A 8 -33.72 4.86 -7.67
CA ILE A 8 -33.68 5.93 -6.67
C ILE A 8 -32.54 5.58 -5.70
N GLU A 9 -31.56 6.46 -5.61
CA GLU A 9 -30.47 6.37 -4.64
C GLU A 9 -30.87 7.14 -3.37
N ILE A 10 -30.91 6.45 -2.23
CA ILE A 10 -31.17 7.06 -0.91
C ILE A 10 -29.84 7.09 -0.17
N LEU A 11 -29.33 8.30 0.10
CA LEU A 11 -28.07 8.52 0.79
C LEU A 11 -28.33 8.70 2.29
N ASP A 12 -27.58 7.99 3.14
CA ASP A 12 -27.60 8.15 4.60
C ASP A 12 -26.48 9.12 5.02
N PRO A 13 -26.79 10.31 5.56
CA PRO A 13 -25.79 11.30 5.96
C PRO A 13 -25.00 10.90 7.23
N THR A 14 -25.38 9.80 7.88
CA THR A 14 -24.70 9.24 9.06
C THR A 14 -23.86 8.00 8.72
N ALA A 15 -23.91 7.53 7.47
CA ALA A 15 -23.03 6.47 7.02
C ALA A 15 -21.58 6.98 7.00
N GLU A 16 -20.71 6.35 7.78
CA GLU A 16 -19.28 6.53 7.61
C GLU A 16 -18.87 5.95 6.25
N ASP A 17 -17.99 6.66 5.53
CA ASP A 17 -17.36 6.12 4.34
C ASP A 17 -16.64 4.82 4.73
N VAL A 18 -17.09 3.70 4.15
CA VAL A 18 -16.44 2.41 4.34
C VAL A 18 -15.05 2.55 3.69
N PRO A 19 -13.96 2.30 4.45
CA PRO A 19 -12.62 2.36 3.87
C PRO A 19 -12.55 1.44 2.66
N GLU A 20 -12.05 1.96 1.54
CA GLU A 20 -11.78 1.13 0.38
C GLU A 20 -10.71 0.10 0.76
N GLU A 21 -11.05 -1.19 0.69
CA GLU A 21 -10.06 -2.26 0.81
C GLU A 21 -9.17 -2.23 -0.42
N LEU A 22 -8.03 -1.54 -0.31
CA LEU A 22 -6.97 -1.64 -1.30
C LEU A 22 -6.30 -3.02 -1.14
N GLY A 23 -6.43 -3.84 -2.18
CA GLY A 23 -5.74 -5.13 -2.25
C GLY A 23 -4.23 -4.96 -2.20
N LEU A 24 -3.54 -5.98 -1.67
CA LEU A 24 -2.09 -6.05 -1.81
C LEU A 24 -1.72 -6.26 -3.27
N SER A 25 -0.56 -5.74 -3.68
CA SER A 25 0.03 -6.09 -4.96
C SER A 25 0.36 -7.58 -5.02
N ASP A 26 0.45 -8.12 -6.23
CA ASP A 26 0.97 -9.47 -6.44
C ASP A 26 2.34 -9.64 -5.77
N SER A 27 2.62 -10.88 -5.35
CA SER A 27 3.91 -11.22 -4.74
C SER A 27 5.02 -11.04 -5.78
N LEU A 28 6.06 -10.28 -5.40
CA LEU A 28 7.25 -10.15 -6.22
C LEU A 28 8.12 -11.40 -6.06
N PRO A 29 8.57 -12.02 -7.17
CA PRO A 29 9.42 -13.21 -7.10
C PRO A 29 10.81 -12.91 -6.52
N ASP A 30 11.30 -11.67 -6.73
CA ASP A 30 12.56 -11.16 -6.19
C ASP A 30 12.56 -9.61 -6.18
N LEU A 31 13.60 -9.03 -5.57
CA LEU A 31 13.81 -7.58 -5.45
C LEU A 31 14.95 -7.05 -6.35
N LYS A 32 15.55 -7.90 -7.19
CA LYS A 32 16.76 -7.58 -7.94
C LYS A 32 16.50 -6.45 -8.94
N GLY A 33 17.34 -5.42 -8.89
CA GLY A 33 17.23 -4.24 -9.76
C GLY A 33 16.00 -3.38 -9.50
N LYS A 34 15.20 -3.65 -8.45
CA LYS A 34 14.03 -2.84 -8.10
C LYS A 34 14.43 -1.58 -7.33
N VAL A 35 13.50 -0.63 -7.25
CA VAL A 35 13.59 0.51 -6.35
C VAL A 35 12.60 0.28 -5.22
N VAL A 36 13.07 0.30 -3.98
CA VAL A 36 12.28 -0.03 -2.79
C VAL A 36 12.13 1.19 -1.90
N GLY A 37 10.91 1.68 -1.72
CA GLY A 37 10.64 2.78 -0.77
C GLY A 37 10.42 2.23 0.64
N LEU A 38 11.14 2.76 1.62
CA LEU A 38 10.90 2.46 3.04
C LEU A 38 10.03 3.55 3.67
N LEU A 39 8.95 3.12 4.33
CA LEU A 39 8.04 4.01 5.04
C LEU A 39 8.19 3.82 6.54
N GLU A 40 8.57 4.89 7.23
CA GLU A 40 8.64 4.95 8.69
C GLU A 40 7.34 5.51 9.24
N ASN A 41 6.72 4.82 10.20
CA ASN A 41 5.48 5.24 10.84
C ASN A 41 5.71 5.61 12.32
N ARG A 42 6.45 6.71 12.54
CA ARG A 42 6.65 7.42 13.82
C ARG A 42 7.09 6.55 15.00
N LYS A 43 7.77 5.44 14.77
CA LYS A 43 8.33 4.60 15.82
C LYS A 43 9.65 5.19 16.32
N TYR A 44 9.78 5.29 17.64
CA TYR A 44 11.01 5.76 18.28
C TYR A 44 12.19 4.86 17.88
N HIS A 45 13.30 5.47 17.44
CA HIS A 45 14.53 4.79 17.00
C HIS A 45 14.40 3.90 15.74
N ALA A 46 13.41 4.13 14.89
CA ALA A 46 13.29 3.39 13.62
C ALA A 46 14.41 3.73 12.63
N ASP A 47 15.11 4.85 12.80
CA ASP A 47 16.20 5.30 11.95
C ASP A 47 17.36 4.30 11.90
N ALA A 48 17.81 3.80 13.06
CA ALA A 48 18.88 2.81 13.12
C ALA A 48 18.48 1.52 12.40
N PHE A 49 17.26 1.03 12.66
CA PHE A 49 16.75 -0.18 12.02
C PHE A 49 16.60 -0.03 10.51
N LEU A 50 16.05 1.09 10.04
CA LEU A 50 15.87 1.34 8.60
C LEU A 50 17.20 1.52 7.88
N GLY A 51 18.25 1.99 8.58
CA GLY A 51 19.62 2.00 8.08
C GLY A 51 20.13 0.59 7.79
N GLU A 52 20.06 -0.31 8.78
CA GLU A 52 20.46 -1.70 8.62
C GLU A 52 19.64 -2.42 7.53
N LEU A 53 18.32 -2.18 7.51
CA LEU A 53 17.45 -2.77 6.50
C LEU A 53 17.84 -2.32 5.08
N LYS A 54 18.20 -1.05 4.91
CA LYS A 54 18.69 -0.54 3.63
C LYS A 54 19.96 -1.27 3.18
N GLU A 55 20.92 -1.51 4.08
CA GLU A 55 22.17 -2.21 3.76
C GLU A 55 21.87 -3.64 3.30
N VAL A 56 21.05 -4.37 4.04
CA VAL A 56 20.62 -5.74 3.66
C VAL A 56 19.96 -5.76 2.28
N LEU A 57 19.05 -4.82 1.99
CA LEU A 57 18.35 -4.76 0.70
C LEU A 57 19.31 -4.52 -0.48
N LEU A 58 20.31 -3.67 -0.31
CA LEU A 58 21.29 -3.38 -1.35
C LEU A 58 22.29 -4.55 -1.53
N ASP A 59 22.81 -5.07 -0.42
CA ASP A 59 23.95 -5.99 -0.44
C ASP A 59 23.54 -7.45 -0.65
N GLU A 60 22.42 -7.88 -0.06
CA GLU A 60 21.98 -9.29 -0.11
C GLU A 60 20.88 -9.53 -1.16
N TYR A 61 20.07 -8.53 -1.45
CA TYR A 61 18.90 -8.65 -2.34
C TYR A 61 19.08 -8.00 -3.72
N ASP A 62 20.26 -7.46 -4.02
CA ASP A 62 20.60 -6.78 -5.30
C ASP A 62 19.59 -5.68 -5.69
N VAL A 63 19.02 -4.97 -4.70
CA VAL A 63 18.10 -3.85 -4.97
C VAL A 63 18.88 -2.72 -5.64
N SER A 64 18.30 -2.07 -6.65
CA SER A 64 18.99 -0.99 -7.37
C SER A 64 19.10 0.28 -6.52
N LYS A 65 18.08 0.56 -5.71
CA LYS A 65 18.02 1.73 -4.83
C LYS A 65 16.98 1.53 -3.73
N VAL A 66 17.30 2.02 -2.54
CA VAL A 66 16.39 2.18 -1.41
C VAL A 66 16.20 3.66 -1.14
#